data_AF-A0A5C5UYJ3-F1
#
_entry.id   AF-A0A5C5UYJ3-F1
#
_cell.length_a   1.000
_cell.length_b   1.000
_cell.length_c   1.000
_cell.angle_alpha   90.00
_cell.angle_beta   90.00
_cell.angle_gamma   90.00
#
_symmetry.space_group_name_H-M   'P 1'
#
loop_
_entity.id
_entity.type
_entity.pdbx_description
1 polymer ?
#
loop_
_entity_poly.entity_id
_entity_poly.type
_entity_poly.pdbx_seq_one_letter_code
_entity_poly.pdbx_strand_id
1 'polypeptide(L)' 'MVKSQTEVVADLLARRDAILTELAAMATSDVGALPNTSGPGDHIDHVGYKKSLYDELKQISDTLELIQGPAESISRGRLT' A
#
# COMPACT_ATOMS: atom_id res chain seq x y z
N MET A 1 6.67 -17.99 -17.86
CA MET A 1 6.93 -16.72 -18.56
C MET A 1 7.42 -15.72 -17.52
N VAL A 2 8.50 -15.00 -17.80
CA VAL A 2 8.99 -13.92 -16.92
C VAL A 2 8.16 -12.68 -17.24
N LYS A 3 7.57 -12.04 -16.23
CA LYS A 3 6.83 -10.78 -16.42
C LYS A 3 7.80 -9.68 -16.85
N SER A 4 7.37 -8.86 -17.81
CA SER A 4 8.07 -7.63 -18.17
C SER A 4 8.04 -6.63 -17.02
N GLN A 5 8.98 -5.69 -16.99
CA GLN A 5 9.05 -4.66 -15.95
C GLN A 5 7.75 -3.84 -15.88
N THR A 6 7.13 -3.53 -17.02
CA THR A 6 5.86 -2.81 -17.10
C THR A 6 4.71 -3.58 -16.46
N GLU A 7 4.65 -4.91 -16.67
CA GLU A 7 3.64 -5.76 -16.04
C GLU A 7 3.85 -5.83 -14.52
N VAL A 8 5.10 -5.92 -14.06
CA VAL A 8 5.42 -5.90 -12.62
C VAL A 8 5.00 -4.59 -11.97
N VAL A 9 5.29 -3.45 -12.61
CA VAL A 9 4.87 -2.13 -12.10
C VAL A 9 3.35 -2.01 -12.08
N ALA A 10 2.65 -2.46 -13.13
CA ALA A 10 1.19 -2.43 -13.18
C ALA A 10 0.56 -3.26 -12.05
N ASP A 11 1.10 -4.46 -11.80
CA ASP A 11 0.64 -5.33 -10.70
C ASP A 11 0.87 -4.70 -9.33
N LEU A 12 2.04 -4.08 -9.12
CA LEU A 12 2.38 -3.39 -7.87
C LEU A 12 1.45 -2.19 -7.62
N LEU A 13 1.14 -1.41 -8.66
CA LEU A 13 0.19 -0.29 -8.57
C LEU A 13 -1.23 -0.80 -8.27
N ALA A 14 -1.69 -1.84 -8.95
CA ALA A 14 -2.99 -2.44 -8.70
C ALA A 14 -3.11 -2.97 -7.26
N ARG A 15 -2.05 -3.61 -6.74
CA ARG A 15 -2.02 -4.08 -5.35
C ARG A 15 -2.04 -2.93 -4.35
N ARG A 16 -1.28 -1.85 -4.61
CA ARG A 16 -1.29 -0.64 -3.78
C ARG A 16 -2.70 -0.04 -3.68
N ASP A 17 -3.39 0.07 -4.81
CA ASP A 17 -4.73 0.68 -4.85
C ASP A 17 -5.77 -0.21 -4.13
N ALA A 18 -5.63 -1.53 -4.21
CA ALA A 18 -6.45 -2.47 -3.44
C ALA A 18 -6.24 -2.31 -1.92
N ILE A 19 -4.99 -2.22 -1.46
CA ILE A 19 -4.65 -2.00 -0.04
C ILE A 19 -5.21 -0.66 0.46
N LEU A 20 -5.09 0.40 -0.34
CA LEU A 20 -5.65 1.72 0.01
C LEU A 20 -7.18 1.69 0.12
N THR A 21 -7.85 0.95 -0.77
CA THR A 21 -9.30 0.74 -0.73
C THR A 21 -9.71 0.00 0.53
N GLU A 22 -8.97 -1.04 0.91
CA GLU A 22 -9.22 -1.82 2.11
C GLU A 22 -8.98 -1.00 3.39
N LEU A 23 -7.87 -0.26 3.46
CA LEU A 23 -7.60 0.67 4.56
C LEU A 23 -8.69 1.75 4.69
N ALA A 24 -9.21 2.26 3.57
CA ALA A 24 -10.30 3.23 3.57
C ALA A 24 -11.60 2.61 4.09
N ALA A 25 -11.94 1.39 3.67
CA ALA A 25 -13.10 0.65 4.16
C ALA A 25 -13.03 0.40 5.68
N MET A 26 -11.84 0.04 6.18
CA MET A 26 -11.57 -0.14 7.61
C MET A 26 -11.61 1.16 8.42
N ALA A 27 -11.30 2.31 7.80
CA ALA A 27 -11.39 3.61 8.45
C ALA A 27 -12.85 4.08 8.59
N THR A 28 -13.73 3.67 7.67
CA THR A 28 -15.16 3.98 7.72
C THR A 28 -15.96 3.07 8.66
N SER A 29 -15.43 1.90 9.03
CA SER A 29 -16.04 1.04 10.04
C SER A 29 -15.76 1.57 11.46
N ASP A 30 -16.72 2.35 11.95
CA ASP A 30 -17.08 2.66 13.35
C ASP A 30 -16.24 3.60 14.23
N VAL A 31 -16.79 4.81 14.38
CA VAL A 31 -16.78 5.59 15.63
C VAL A 31 -17.64 4.82 16.65
N GLY A 32 -17.06 3.81 17.30
CA GLY A 32 -17.76 2.99 18.31
C GLY A 32 -17.37 1.51 18.37
N ALA A 33 -16.32 1.09 17.67
CA ALA A 33 -15.90 -0.31 17.57
C ALA A 33 -15.77 -0.96 18.96
N LEU A 34 -16.67 -1.91 19.22
CA LEU A 34 -16.61 -2.82 20.36
C LEU A 34 -15.22 -3.48 20.45
N PRO A 35 -14.75 -3.83 21.67
CA PRO A 35 -13.43 -4.43 21.86
C PRO A 35 -13.30 -5.70 21.01
N ASN A 36 -12.40 -5.71 20.02
CA ASN A 36 -11.87 -6.84 19.22
C ASN A 36 -12.60 -8.21 19.34
N THR A 37 -13.93 -8.24 19.22
CA THR A 37 -14.73 -9.45 19.41
C THR A 37 -15.92 -9.39 18.48
N SER A 38 -15.80 -10.09 17.36
CA SER A 38 -16.97 -10.52 16.59
C SER A 38 -17.48 -11.82 17.22
N GLY A 39 -18.15 -11.72 18.38
CA GLY A 39 -18.82 -12.85 19.03
C GLY A 39 -17.91 -13.85 19.79
N PRO A 40 -18.51 -14.87 20.43
CA PRO A 40 -17.79 -15.85 21.25
C PRO A 40 -17.02 -16.82 20.35
N GLY A 41 -15.77 -16.50 20.02
CA GLY A 41 -14.85 -17.42 19.34
C GLY A 41 -13.89 -16.78 18.36
N ASP A 42 -14.27 -15.69 17.70
CA ASP A 42 -13.46 -15.05 16.66
C ASP A 42 -12.92 -13.69 17.13
N HIS A 43 -11.69 -13.69 17.63
CA HIS A 43 -10.91 -12.46 17.84
C HIS A 43 -10.26 -12.09 16.51
N ILE A 44 -10.93 -11.26 15.72
CA ILE A 44 -10.31 -10.64 14.54
C ILE A 44 -9.42 -9.50 15.03
N ASP A 45 -8.10 -9.68 14.94
CA ASP A 45 -7.14 -8.61 15.26
C ASP A 45 -7.11 -7.57 14.14
N HIS A 46 -8.05 -6.63 14.19
CA HIS A 46 -8.13 -5.52 13.25
C HIS A 46 -6.89 -4.62 13.31
N VAL A 47 -6.19 -4.57 14.46
CA VAL A 47 -5.00 -3.72 14.65
C VAL A 47 -3.79 -4.35 13.98
N GLY A 48 -3.54 -5.63 14.24
CA GLY A 48 -2.49 -6.41 13.58
C GLY A 48 -2.70 -6.47 12.07
N TYR A 49 -3.94 -6.65 11.63
CA TYR A 49 -4.27 -6.63 10.21
C TYR A 49 -3.99 -5.27 9.56
N LYS A 50 -4.46 -4.18 10.18
CA LYS A 50 -4.20 -2.82 9.69
C LYS A 50 -2.70 -2.50 9.62
N LYS A 51 -1.93 -2.95 10.63
CA LYS A 51 -0.47 -2.81 10.62
C LYS A 51 0.16 -3.54 9.43
N SER A 52 -0.28 -4.77 9.17
CA SER A 52 0.24 -5.57 8.06
C SER A 52 -0.01 -4.91 6.69
N LEU A 53 -1.17 -4.28 6.52
CA LEU A 53 -1.51 -3.52 5.30
C LEU A 53 -0.60 -2.29 5.11
N TYR A 54 -0.28 -1.56 6.19
CA TYR A 54 0.66 -0.45 6.10
C TYR A 54 2.10 -0.91 5.81
N ASP A 55 2.52 -2.01 6.42
CA ASP A 55 3.85 -2.59 6.16
C ASP A 55 3.96 -3.04 4.69
N GLU A 56 2.92 -3.66 4.14
CA GLU A 56 2.85 -4.05 2.73
C GLU A 56 2.86 -2.82 1.81
N LEU A 57 2.07 -1.79 2.12
CA LEU A 57 2.05 -0.53 1.36
C LEU A 57 3.44 0.11 1.29
N LYS A 58 4.16 0.10 2.42
CA LYS A 58 5.55 0.60 2.49
C LYS A 58 6.48 -0.20 1.58
N GLN A 59 6.43 -1.53 1.65
CA GLN A 59 7.28 -2.39 0.82
C GLN A 59 7.03 -2.20 -0.68
N ILE A 60 5.76 -2.04 -1.08
CA ILE A 60 5.40 -1.75 -2.47
C ILE A 60 5.96 -0.40 -2.92
N SER A 61 5.87 0.61 -2.05
CA SER A 61 6.39 1.96 -2.34
C SER A 61 7.91 1.95 -2.48
N ASP A 62 8.62 1.35 -1.52
CA ASP A 62 10.08 1.21 -1.55
C ASP A 62 10.54 0.44 -2.82
N THR A 63 9.78 -0.58 -3.23
CA THR A 63 10.05 -1.36 -4.46
C THR A 63 9.80 -0.53 -5.73
N LEU A 64 8.73 0.25 -5.78
CA LEU A 64 8.43 1.13 -6.92
C LEU A 64 9.49 2.22 -7.08
N GLU A 65 9.97 2.80 -5.97
CA GLU A 65 11.06 3.78 -5.98
C GLU A 65 12.36 3.16 -6.50
N LEU A 66 12.69 1.95 -6.06
CA LEU A 66 13.86 1.22 -6.56
C LEU A 66 13.77 0.97 -8.07
N ILE A 67 12.59 0.59 -8.57
CA ILE A 67 12.37 0.32 -10.00
C ILE A 67 12.43 1.62 -10.83
N GLN A 68 11.90 2.73 -10.31
CA GLN A 68 11.94 4.03 -11.00
C GLN A 68 13.36 4.62 -11.05
N GLY A 69 14.25 4.20 -10.16
CA GLY A 69 15.62 4.68 -10.08
C GLY A 69 15.72 6.13 -9.58
N PRO A 70 16.94 6.67 -9.40
CA PRO A 70 17.12 8.06 -9.03
C PRO A 70 16.49 8.95 -10.11
N ALA A 71 15.50 9.77 -9.71
CA ALA A 71 14.98 10.81 -10.57
C ALA A 71 16.13 11.80 -10.86
N GLU A 72 16.76 11.69 -12.04
CA GLU A 72 17.59 12.77 -12.55
C GLU A 72 16.68 13.99 -12.71
N SER A 73 16.68 14.84 -11.68
CA SER A 73 16.15 16.19 -11.78
C SER A 73 17.08 16.96 -12.72
N ILE A 74 16.86 16.83 -14.03
CA ILE A 74 17.53 17.66 -15.02
C ILE A 74 17.01 19.08 -14.83
N SER A 75 17.66 19.82 -13.93
CA SER A 75 17.51 21.26 -13.85
C SER A 75 18.11 21.83 -15.13
N ARG A 76 17.30 21.98 -16.17
CA ARG A 76 17.66 22.76 -17.36
C ARG A 76 17.70 24.23 -16.96
N GLY A 77 18.74 24.59 -16.21
CA GLY A 77 19.15 25.97 -15.99
C GLY A 77 19.48 26.58 -17.36
N ARG A 78 18.68 27.58 -17.72
CA ARG A 78 18.72 28.34 -18.97
C ARG A 78 20.13 28.85 -19.25
N LEU A 79 20.66 28.56 -20.44
CA LEU A 79 21.80 29.29 -21.01
C LEU A 79 21.36 30.73 -21.27
N THR A 80 21.92 31.67 -20.50
CA THR A 80 22.03 33.09 -20.85
C THR A 80 23.38 33.59 -20.40
#